data_AF-A0A2N7WH85-F1
#
_entry.id   AF-A0A2N7WH85-F1
#
_cell.length_a   1.000
_cell.length_b   1.000
_cell.length_c   1.000
_cell.angle_alpha   90.00
_cell.angle_beta   90.00
_cell.angle_gamma   90.00
#
_symmetry.space_group_name_H-M   'P 1'
#
loop_
_entity.id
_entity.type
_entity.pdbx_description
1 polymer ?
#
loop_
_entity_poly.entity_id
_entity_poly.type
_entity_poly.pdbx_seq_one_letter_code
_entity_poly.pdbx_strand_id
1 'polypeptide(L)'
;AIVTCDGNIYRAGDSDYRFALESISKVCTLALALEDVGPQAVQDKIGADPTGLPFNSVIALELHGGKPLSPLVNAGAIATTSLINAENVEQRWQRILHIQQQLAGEQVALSDEVNQSEQTTNFHNRAIAWLLYSAGYLYCDAM
;
A
#
# COMPACT_ATOMS: atom_id res chain seq x y z
N ALA A 1 1.40 -13.00 17.97
CA ALA A 1 1.50 -12.31 19.28
C ALA A 1 0.21 -11.54 19.54
N ILE A 2 -0.07 -11.20 20.80
CA ILE A 2 -1.11 -10.24 21.19
C ILE A 2 -0.41 -9.05 21.82
N VAL A 3 -0.78 -7.84 21.39
CA VAL A 3 -0.36 -6.58 22.01
C VAL A 3 -1.63 -5.85 22.44
N THR A 4 -1.78 -5.59 23.73
CA THR A 4 -2.97 -4.88 24.26
C THR A 4 -2.79 -3.36 24.15
N CYS A 5 -3.89 -2.60 24.24
CA CYS A 5 -3.82 -1.13 24.31
C CYS A 5 -3.00 -0.61 25.51
N ASP A 6 -2.90 -1.38 26.60
CA ASP A 6 -2.06 -1.05 27.78
C ASP A 6 -0.56 -1.38 27.59
N GLY A 7 -0.16 -1.88 26.42
CA GLY A 7 1.24 -2.23 26.12
C GLY A 7 1.71 -3.61 26.60
N ASN A 8 0.83 -4.45 27.16
CA ASN A 8 1.18 -5.83 27.49
C ASN A 8 1.37 -6.68 26.21
N ILE A 9 2.41 -7.52 26.21
CA ILE A 9 2.79 -8.35 25.07
C ILE A 9 2.74 -9.83 25.46
N TYR A 10 1.96 -10.61 24.72
CA TYR A 10 1.85 -12.07 24.89
C TYR A 10 2.30 -12.80 23.61
N ARG A 11 3.23 -13.75 23.75
CA ARG A 11 3.90 -14.42 22.62
C ARG A 11 4.01 -15.94 22.85
N ALA A 12 3.99 -16.70 21.77
CA ALA A 12 4.25 -18.14 21.72
C ALA A 12 4.70 -18.50 20.29
N GLY A 13 5.48 -19.57 20.12
CA GLY A 13 6.05 -19.98 18.82
C GLY A 13 7.16 -19.04 18.33
N ASP A 14 7.37 -18.99 17.01
CA ASP A 14 8.41 -18.20 16.34
C ASP A 14 8.08 -16.68 16.28
N SER A 15 7.74 -16.08 17.43
CA SER A 15 7.22 -14.71 17.50
C SER A 15 8.22 -13.61 17.18
N ASP A 16 9.52 -13.94 17.16
CA ASP A 16 10.61 -13.00 16.87
C ASP A 16 11.19 -13.18 15.45
N TYR A 17 10.66 -14.15 14.68
CA TYR A 17 11.08 -14.34 13.29
C TYR A 17 10.60 -13.19 12.41
N ARG A 18 11.52 -12.59 11.65
CA ARG A 18 11.22 -11.48 10.74
C ARG A 18 10.89 -12.03 9.36
N PHE A 19 9.78 -11.56 8.79
CA PHE A 19 9.30 -11.97 7.47
C PHE A 19 8.87 -10.74 6.65
N ALA A 20 8.70 -10.92 5.34
CA ALA A 20 8.28 -9.84 4.45
C ALA A 20 6.85 -9.37 4.78
N LEU A 21 6.67 -8.06 4.96
CA LEU A 21 5.38 -7.48 5.33
C LEU A 21 4.32 -7.61 4.23
N GLU A 22 4.76 -7.56 2.97
CA GLU A 22 3.91 -7.71 1.78
C GLU A 22 2.67 -6.80 1.82
N SER A 23 1.50 -7.29 1.40
CA SER A 23 0.26 -6.53 1.32
C SER A 23 -0.27 -6.02 2.67
N ILE A 24 0.29 -6.40 3.82
CA ILE A 24 -0.04 -5.77 5.10
C ILE A 24 0.41 -4.29 5.09
N SER A 25 1.46 -3.97 4.33
CA SER A 25 1.97 -2.59 4.14
C SER A 25 0.90 -1.61 3.64
N LYS A 26 -0.14 -2.10 2.94
CA LYS A 26 -1.26 -1.30 2.44
C LYS A 26 -1.98 -0.54 3.56
N VAL A 27 -2.05 -1.13 4.76
CA VAL A 27 -2.67 -0.50 5.93
C VAL A 27 -1.87 0.72 6.38
N CYS A 28 -0.53 0.60 6.43
CA CYS A 28 0.36 1.69 6.82
C CYS A 28 0.31 2.84 5.80
N THR A 29 0.36 2.54 4.50
CA THR A 29 0.29 3.56 3.45
C THR A 29 -1.08 4.23 3.41
N LEU A 30 -2.17 3.50 3.65
CA LEU A 30 -3.50 4.08 3.78
C LEU A 30 -3.59 5.05 4.97
N ALA A 31 -3.05 4.66 6.14
CA ALA A 31 -2.99 5.54 7.30
C ALA A 31 -2.27 6.85 6.98
N LEU A 32 -1.12 6.77 6.31
CA LEU A 32 -0.37 7.95 5.88
C LEU A 32 -1.15 8.81 4.87
N ALA A 33 -1.83 8.20 3.89
CA ALA A 33 -2.64 8.94 2.92
C ALA A 33 -3.81 9.67 3.61
N LEU A 34 -4.43 9.05 4.61
CA LEU A 34 -5.50 9.66 5.39
C LEU A 34 -5.01 10.90 6.18
N GLU A 35 -3.82 10.84 6.76
CA GLU A 35 -3.19 12.00 7.40
C GLU A 35 -2.86 13.12 6.40
N ASP A 36 -2.42 12.75 5.19
CA ASP A 36 -1.96 13.69 4.17
C ASP A 36 -3.08 14.46 3.47
N VAL A 37 -4.16 13.77 3.10
CA VAL A 37 -5.21 14.34 2.24
C VAL A 37 -6.62 14.23 2.84
N GLY A 38 -6.75 13.58 4.00
CA GLY A 38 -8.04 13.38 4.67
C GLY A 38 -8.90 12.27 4.05
N PRO A 39 -9.94 11.83 4.78
CA PRO A 39 -10.78 10.69 4.39
C PRO A 39 -11.58 10.93 3.11
N GLN A 40 -12.07 12.16 2.90
CA GLN A 40 -12.87 12.47 1.71
C GLN A 40 -12.05 12.32 0.43
N ALA A 41 -10.82 12.84 0.41
CA ALA A 41 -9.95 12.71 -0.75
C ALA A 41 -9.59 11.25 -1.02
N VAL A 42 -9.32 10.45 0.01
CA VAL A 42 -9.08 9.00 -0.14
C VAL A 42 -10.31 8.29 -0.71
N GLN A 43 -11.51 8.60 -0.24
CA GLN A 43 -12.75 7.99 -0.76
C GLN A 43 -13.03 8.38 -2.23
N ASP A 44 -12.79 9.65 -2.57
CA ASP A 44 -13.05 10.16 -3.92
C ASP A 44 -12.04 9.59 -4.93
N LYS A 45 -10.75 9.62 -4.56
CA LYS A 45 -9.64 9.21 -5.42
C LYS A 45 -9.45 7.69 -5.45
N ILE A 46 -9.59 7.01 -4.33
CA ILE A 46 -9.34 5.56 -4.24
C ILE A 46 -10.66 4.80 -4.13
N GLY A 47 -11.43 5.07 -3.08
CA GLY A 47 -12.68 4.39 -2.74
C GLY A 47 -12.65 3.73 -1.35
N ALA A 48 -13.80 3.18 -0.95
CA ALA A 48 -13.99 2.51 0.34
C ALA A 48 -14.85 1.23 0.23
N ASP A 49 -14.98 0.68 -0.98
CA ASP A 49 -15.91 -0.41 -1.29
C ASP A 49 -15.17 -1.71 -1.60
N PRO A 50 -15.70 -2.89 -1.22
CA PRO A 50 -15.15 -4.16 -1.65
C PRO A 50 -15.37 -4.37 -3.15
N THR A 51 -14.38 -4.94 -3.85
CA THR A 51 -14.49 -5.24 -5.30
C THR A 51 -15.26 -6.52 -5.59
N GLY A 52 -15.39 -7.43 -4.61
CA GLY A 52 -15.93 -8.78 -4.80
C GLY A 52 -15.06 -9.69 -5.68
N LEU A 53 -13.83 -9.27 -6.02
CA LEU A 53 -12.94 -9.91 -6.99
C LEU A 53 -11.54 -10.13 -6.39
N PRO A 54 -10.68 -10.96 -7.02
CA PRO A 54 -9.31 -11.19 -6.55
C PRO A 54 -8.50 -9.90 -6.38
N PHE A 55 -7.51 -9.94 -5.48
CA PHE A 55 -6.71 -8.78 -5.07
C PHE A 55 -5.98 -8.04 -6.21
N ASN A 56 -5.71 -8.72 -7.33
CA ASN A 56 -5.00 -8.22 -8.52
C ASN A 56 -5.90 -8.09 -9.76
N SER A 57 -7.22 -8.09 -9.58
CA SER A 57 -8.19 -8.11 -10.67
C SER A 57 -8.21 -6.80 -11.45
N VAL A 58 -7.79 -6.85 -12.72
CA VAL A 58 -7.99 -5.75 -13.68
C VAL A 58 -9.43 -5.67 -14.20
N ILE A 59 -10.20 -6.76 -14.06
CA ILE A 59 -11.64 -6.78 -14.39
C ILE A 59 -12.39 -5.80 -13.48
N ALA A 60 -12.01 -5.73 -12.19
CA ALA A 60 -12.59 -4.76 -11.26
C ALA A 60 -12.37 -3.32 -11.76
N LEU A 61 -11.19 -3.01 -12.29
CA LEU A 61 -10.92 -1.68 -12.85
C LEU A 61 -11.82 -1.41 -14.06
N GLU A 62 -11.87 -2.34 -15.03
CA GLU A 62 -12.65 -2.15 -16.25
C GLU A 62 -14.15 -1.98 -15.98
N LEU A 63 -14.72 -2.78 -15.07
CA LEU A 63 -16.14 -2.69 -14.66
C LEU A 63 -16.50 -1.36 -13.98
N HIS A 64 -15.51 -0.68 -13.38
CA HIS A 64 -15.70 0.56 -12.62
C HIS A 64 -15.03 1.77 -13.26
N GLY A 65 -14.80 1.75 -14.58
CA GLY A 65 -14.26 2.88 -15.33
C GLY A 65 -12.85 3.31 -14.88
N GLY A 66 -12.06 2.34 -14.41
CA GLY A 66 -10.69 2.52 -13.93
C GLY A 66 -10.56 2.90 -12.45
N LYS A 67 -11.66 3.13 -11.72
CA LYS A 67 -11.58 3.43 -10.28
C LYS A 67 -11.22 2.15 -9.49
N PRO A 68 -10.22 2.19 -8.58
CA PRO A 68 -9.75 0.98 -7.89
C PRO A 68 -10.64 0.46 -6.75
N LEU A 69 -11.61 1.27 -6.29
CA LEU A 69 -12.61 1.01 -5.25
C LEU A 69 -12.11 0.78 -3.81
N SER A 70 -10.97 0.12 -3.61
CA SER A 70 -10.45 -0.17 -2.27
C SER A 70 -8.94 0.05 -2.20
N PRO A 71 -8.42 0.75 -1.18
CA PRO A 71 -6.98 0.87 -0.96
C PRO A 71 -6.28 -0.47 -0.65
N LEU A 72 -7.04 -1.54 -0.40
CA LEU A 72 -6.49 -2.84 0.05
C LEU A 72 -6.35 -3.88 -1.08
N VAL A 73 -6.90 -3.63 -2.27
CA VAL A 73 -6.54 -4.37 -3.49
C VAL A 73 -5.30 -3.75 -4.13
N ASN A 74 -4.58 -4.47 -4.99
CA ASN A 74 -3.32 -3.98 -5.57
C ASN A 74 -3.50 -2.65 -6.32
N ALA A 75 -4.58 -2.52 -7.09
CA ALA A 75 -4.84 -1.28 -7.82
C ALA A 75 -5.01 -0.08 -6.88
N GLY A 76 -5.82 -0.21 -5.83
CA GLY A 76 -5.99 0.89 -4.89
C GLY A 76 -4.76 1.13 -4.02
N ALA A 77 -3.97 0.12 -3.71
CA ALA A 77 -2.70 0.28 -3.00
C ALA A 77 -1.65 1.05 -3.82
N ILE A 78 -1.56 0.76 -5.12
CA ILE A 78 -0.68 1.50 -6.05
C ILE A 78 -1.15 2.95 -6.16
N ALA A 79 -2.46 3.18 -6.35
CA ALA A 79 -3.04 4.52 -6.36
C ALA A 79 -2.84 5.27 -5.03
N THR A 80 -3.00 4.60 -3.89
CA THR A 80 -2.78 5.18 -2.55
C THR A 80 -1.32 5.56 -2.34
N THR A 81 -0.40 4.71 -2.79
CA THR A 81 1.05 5.02 -2.78
C THR A 81 1.35 6.27 -3.60
N SER A 82 0.72 6.42 -4.76
CA SER A 82 0.88 7.62 -5.61
C SER A 82 0.27 8.90 -5.00
N LEU A 83 -0.66 8.75 -4.05
CA LEU A 83 -1.37 9.86 -3.40
C LEU A 83 -0.60 10.51 -2.24
N ILE A 84 0.46 9.85 -1.74
CA ILE A 84 1.28 10.37 -0.65
C ILE A 84 1.93 11.71 -1.05
N ASN A 85 1.88 12.70 -0.16
CA ASN A 85 2.49 14.02 -0.38
C ASN A 85 4.03 13.87 -0.44
N ALA A 86 4.61 13.99 -1.62
CA ALA A 86 6.05 13.86 -1.81
C ALA A 86 6.52 14.64 -3.04
N GLU A 87 7.67 15.28 -2.92
CA GLU A 87 8.34 16.04 -3.98
C GLU A 87 9.08 15.13 -4.98
N ASN A 88 9.49 13.94 -4.53
CA ASN A 88 10.22 12.95 -5.34
C ASN A 88 9.98 11.51 -4.83
N VAL A 89 10.49 10.53 -5.58
CA VAL A 89 10.30 9.10 -5.32
C VAL A 89 10.97 8.66 -4.01
N GLU A 90 12.15 9.19 -3.70
CA GLU A 90 12.87 8.88 -2.47
C GLU A 90 12.11 9.38 -1.24
N GLN A 91 11.60 10.60 -1.26
CA GLN A 91 10.81 11.14 -0.16
C GLN A 91 9.53 10.34 0.05
N ARG A 92 8.84 9.93 -1.02
CA ARG A 92 7.66 9.06 -0.93
C ARG A 92 7.99 7.75 -0.23
N TRP A 93 9.07 7.09 -0.64
CA TRP A 93 9.56 5.87 -0.01
C TRP A 93 9.89 6.08 1.48
N GLN A 94 10.67 7.12 1.80
CA GLN A 94 11.08 7.40 3.19
C GLN A 94 9.88 7.65 4.11
N ARG A 95 8.86 8.38 3.64
CA ARG A 95 7.64 8.62 4.43
C ARG A 95 6.85 7.33 4.67
N ILE A 96 6.75 6.46 3.66
CA ILE A 96 6.09 5.15 3.80
C ILE A 96 6.86 4.24 4.76
N LEU A 97 8.19 4.20 4.68
CA LEU A 97 9.00 3.44 5.62
C LEU A 97 8.86 3.98 7.05
N HIS A 98 8.86 5.31 7.21
CA HIS A 98 8.74 5.95 8.51
C HIS A 98 7.41 5.64 9.20
N ILE A 99 6.26 5.72 8.51
CA ILE A 99 4.97 5.37 9.11
C ILE A 99 4.91 3.88 9.50
N GLN A 100 5.56 2.97 8.74
CA GLN A 100 5.65 1.56 9.11
C GLN A 100 6.45 1.38 10.40
N GLN A 101 7.56 2.10 10.56
CA GLN A 101 8.37 2.08 11.78
C GLN A 101 7.62 2.65 12.98
N GLN A 102 6.84 3.72 12.80
CA GLN A 102 6.02 4.30 13.86
C GLN A 102 4.92 3.36 14.34
N LEU A 103 4.28 2.60 13.43
CA LEU A 103 3.15 1.72 13.75
C LEU A 103 3.59 0.33 14.24
N ALA A 104 4.68 -0.23 13.70
CA ALA A 104 5.07 -1.62 13.92
C ALA A 104 6.43 -1.79 14.63
N GLY A 105 7.19 -0.71 14.82
CA GLY A 105 8.47 -0.69 15.54
C GLY A 105 9.65 -0.24 14.68
N GLU A 106 10.61 0.44 15.30
CA GLU A 106 11.77 1.07 14.64
C GLU A 106 12.65 0.12 13.82
N GLN A 107 12.58 -1.18 14.11
CA GLN A 107 13.39 -2.21 13.46
C GLN A 107 12.81 -2.69 12.11
N VAL A 108 11.71 -2.10 11.63
CA VAL A 108 11.20 -2.34 10.28
C VAL A 108 12.14 -1.69 9.26
N ALA A 109 12.59 -2.48 8.30
CA ALA A 109 13.54 -2.06 7.27
C ALA A 109 13.26 -2.79 5.95
N LEU A 110 13.77 -2.24 4.84
CA LEU A 110 13.74 -2.89 3.54
C LEU A 110 14.64 -4.12 3.54
N SER A 111 14.16 -5.23 2.95
CA SER A 111 15.03 -6.32 2.54
C SER A 111 15.43 -6.10 1.08
N ASP A 112 16.73 -5.89 0.84
CA ASP A 112 17.26 -5.70 -0.51
C ASP A 112 17.00 -6.91 -1.40
N GLU A 113 17.08 -8.13 -0.83
CA GLU A 113 16.82 -9.38 -1.53
C GLU A 113 15.36 -9.48 -2.00
N VAL A 114 14.40 -9.25 -1.10
CA VAL A 114 12.97 -9.28 -1.44
C VAL A 114 12.63 -8.17 -2.43
N ASN A 115 13.14 -6.94 -2.18
CA ASN A 115 12.89 -5.82 -3.06
C ASN A 115 13.42 -6.07 -4.48
N GLN A 116 14.64 -6.58 -4.62
CA GLN A 116 15.21 -6.90 -5.92
C GLN A 116 14.41 -8.00 -6.66
N SER A 117 13.97 -9.03 -5.92
CA SER A 117 13.14 -10.11 -6.49
C SER A 117 11.78 -9.58 -6.98
N GLU A 118 11.08 -8.80 -6.16
CA GLU A 118 9.78 -8.21 -6.50
C GLU A 118 9.92 -7.23 -7.67
N GLN A 119 10.92 -6.34 -7.66
CA GLN A 119 11.11 -5.36 -8.72
C GLN A 119 11.37 -5.99 -10.09
N THR A 120 11.99 -7.18 -10.14
CA THR A 120 12.26 -7.89 -11.40
C THR A 120 11.11 -8.77 -11.88
N THR A 121 10.04 -8.93 -11.09
CA THR A 121 8.93 -9.84 -11.39
C THR A 121 7.54 -9.18 -11.29
N ASN A 122 7.44 -7.92 -10.85
CA ASN A 122 6.20 -7.18 -10.63
C ASN A 122 5.44 -6.74 -11.91
N PHE A 123 5.57 -7.49 -13.02
CA PHE A 123 5.01 -7.12 -14.33
C PHE A 123 3.50 -6.83 -14.30
N HIS A 124 2.72 -7.61 -13.55
CA HIS A 124 1.28 -7.40 -13.43
C HIS A 124 0.94 -6.13 -12.66
N ASN A 125 1.73 -5.78 -11.64
CA ASN A 125 1.56 -4.50 -10.92
C ASN A 125 1.92 -3.31 -11.83
N ARG A 126 2.94 -3.43 -12.69
CA ARG A 126 3.22 -2.41 -13.71
C ARG A 126 2.05 -2.22 -14.67
N ALA A 127 1.42 -3.30 -15.12
CA ALA A 127 0.22 -3.22 -15.96
C ALA A 127 -0.94 -2.50 -15.24
N ILE A 128 -1.19 -2.82 -13.97
CA ILE A 128 -2.18 -2.14 -13.14
C ILE A 128 -1.87 -0.64 -13.00
N ALA A 129 -0.60 -0.27 -12.76
CA ALA A 129 -0.18 1.12 -12.66
C ALA A 129 -0.49 1.91 -13.93
N TRP A 130 -0.20 1.34 -15.11
CA TRP A 130 -0.54 1.97 -16.40
C TRP A 130 -2.04 2.09 -16.64
N LEU A 131 -2.84 1.10 -16.24
CA LEU A 131 -4.31 1.20 -16.31
C LEU A 131 -4.85 2.33 -15.44
N LEU A 132 -4.35 2.45 -14.21
CA LEU A 132 -4.71 3.53 -13.29
C LEU A 132 -4.31 4.90 -13.85
N TYR A 133 -3.09 5.03 -14.36
CA TYR A 133 -2.59 6.26 -14.96
C TYR A 133 -3.45 6.66 -16.17
N SER A 134 -3.74 5.71 -17.06
CA SER A 134 -4.60 5.93 -18.23
C SER A 134 -6.02 6.38 -17.84
N ALA A 135 -6.54 5.94 -16.71
CA ALA A 135 -7.88 6.27 -16.23
C ALA A 135 -7.94 7.51 -15.31
N GLY A 136 -6.80 8.15 -15.01
CA GLY A 136 -6.75 9.31 -14.11
C GLY A 136 -6.80 8.97 -12.61
N TYR A 137 -6.53 7.71 -12.25
CA TYR A 137 -6.50 7.20 -10.88
C TYR A 137 -5.08 6.86 -10.38
N LEU A 138 -4.05 7.44 -11.02
CA LEU A 138 -2.68 7.48 -10.51
C LEU A 138 -2.23 8.95 -10.40
N TYR A 139 -1.62 9.31 -9.27
CA TYR A 139 -1.37 10.71 -8.89
C TYR A 139 0.11 11.09 -8.88
N CYS A 140 0.97 10.21 -9.39
CA CYS A 140 2.35 10.48 -9.72
C CYS A 140 2.73 9.68 -10.97
N ASP A 141 4.01 9.71 -11.36
CA ASP A 141 4.52 8.86 -12.44
C ASP A 141 4.23 7.37 -12.15
N ALA A 142 3.97 6.60 -13.20
CA ALA A 142 3.73 5.17 -13.11
C ALA A 142 5.04 4.35 -12.97
N MET A 143 6.20 4.97 -13.24
CA MET A 143 7.53 4.37 -13.25
C MET A 143 8.59 5.25 -12.57
#